data_AF-A0A9R0SC14-F1
#
_entry.id   AF-A0A9R0SC14-F1
#
_cell.length_a   1.000
_cell.length_b   1.000
_cell.length_c   1.000
_cell.angle_alpha   90.00
_cell.angle_beta   90.00
_cell.angle_gamma   90.00
#
_symmetry.space_group_name_H-M   'P 1'
#
loop_
_entity.id
_entity.type
_entity.pdbx_description
1 polymer ?
#
loop_
_entity_poly.entity_id
_entity_poly.type
_entity_poly.pdbx_seq_one_letter_code
_entity_poly.pdbx_strand_id
1 'polypeptide(L)'
;MGVDWTRIMPKEPTEDFKSSVNFAALERYRWIIQRVHEHGMKVMLTLFHHSLPPWAGEYGGWKMEKTANYFMDFVRLVVDRVLDLVDYWVIFNEPHVFVMLTYCAGAWPGGDPNAIEVATSALPTGVYNQALHWIAVAHAEAYDYIHSESKNAMMPIVGVSHHVSFTRPYGLFDVAVVTIANSMTLFPFIDSICDKLDFIGINYYGQEVISGPGLKHVENDEYSESGRGVYPDGLFRILLKFNERYKSLNIPFIITENGVSDETDLIRKPYILEHLLAIYAAILMHTHNHICLKGVRVVGYLFWTTSDNWEWADGYGPKFGLVAVDRANNLARKPRPSYYLFSKVVTTGKIMRQDRTSAWRELQEAAIQKKTRPFYREIDKHGRMYAGGLDRPIERTFVLRDWRFGHYEMEGLQDPLSRFVRCVMRPFPRRKIHYIEDDAISYSISS
;
A
#
# COMPACT_ATOMS: atom_id res chain seq x y z
N MET A 1 -1.92 1.18 -13.54
CA MET A 1 -0.71 1.77 -14.17
C MET A 1 -0.79 3.28 -14.03
N GLY A 2 0.33 4.01 -14.11
CA GLY A 2 0.33 5.47 -13.98
C GLY A 2 0.73 6.20 -15.25
N VAL A 3 0.31 7.46 -15.39
CA VAL A 3 0.82 8.41 -16.39
C VAL A 3 1.75 9.37 -15.69
N ASP A 4 3.01 9.44 -16.16
CA ASP A 4 3.99 10.36 -15.59
C ASP A 4 3.76 11.79 -16.10
N TRP A 5 3.46 12.70 -15.17
CA TRP A 5 3.20 14.12 -15.45
C TRP A 5 4.39 14.79 -16.15
N THR A 6 5.61 14.57 -15.67
CA THR A 6 6.84 15.13 -16.25
C THR A 6 7.03 14.72 -17.71
N ARG A 7 6.63 13.51 -18.10
CA ARG A 7 6.71 13.06 -19.49
C ARG A 7 5.73 13.78 -20.41
N ILE A 8 4.57 14.19 -19.91
CA ILE A 8 3.55 14.90 -20.68
C ILE A 8 3.83 16.41 -20.70
N MET A 9 4.20 16.99 -19.55
CA MET A 9 4.52 18.41 -19.40
C MET A 9 5.97 18.57 -18.88
N PRO A 10 6.99 18.40 -19.74
CA PRO A 10 8.39 18.46 -19.34
C PRO A 10 8.88 19.86 -18.95
N LYS A 11 8.14 20.92 -19.30
CA LYS A 11 8.46 22.31 -18.99
C LYS A 11 7.24 23.00 -18.37
N GLU A 12 7.49 24.01 -17.56
CA GLU A 12 6.43 24.84 -17.02
C GLU A 12 5.71 25.59 -18.17
N PRO A 13 4.37 25.60 -18.21
CA PRO A 13 3.61 26.24 -19.28
C PRO A 13 3.47 27.77 -19.06
N THR A 14 4.59 28.50 -18.94
CA THR A 14 4.60 29.97 -18.74
C THR A 14 4.50 30.77 -20.02
N GLU A 15 4.94 30.21 -21.16
CA GLU A 15 4.88 30.84 -22.48
C GLU A 15 3.66 30.33 -23.27
N ASP A 16 3.88 29.35 -24.16
CA ASP A 16 2.83 28.67 -24.92
C ASP A 16 2.54 27.28 -24.35
N PHE A 17 1.28 27.07 -23.97
CA PHE A 17 0.81 25.80 -23.42
C PHE A 17 1.11 24.62 -24.37
N LYS A 18 0.86 24.76 -25.68
CA LYS A 18 1.09 23.66 -26.62
C LYS A 18 2.56 23.29 -26.73
N SER A 19 3.46 24.27 -26.73
CA SER A 19 4.91 24.05 -26.76
C SER A 19 5.45 23.34 -25.52
N SER A 20 4.74 23.45 -24.39
CA SER A 20 5.10 22.78 -23.13
C SER A 20 4.68 21.32 -23.06
N VAL A 21 3.87 20.83 -24.02
CA VAL A 21 3.28 19.49 -24.01
C VAL A 21 3.99 18.55 -24.98
N ASN A 22 4.35 17.36 -24.49
CA ASN A 22 4.89 16.27 -25.29
C ASN A 22 3.77 15.34 -25.79
N PHE A 23 3.16 15.71 -26.92
CA PHE A 23 2.11 14.91 -27.54
C PHE A 23 2.57 13.50 -27.96
N ALA A 24 3.85 13.32 -28.32
CA ALA A 24 4.37 11.99 -28.64
C ALA A 24 4.37 11.05 -27.42
N ALA A 25 4.67 11.57 -26.22
CA ALA A 25 4.54 10.79 -24.99
C ALA A 25 3.07 10.45 -24.69
N LEU A 26 2.16 11.39 -24.90
CA LEU A 26 0.72 11.17 -24.72
C LEU A 26 0.20 10.06 -25.66
N GLU A 27 0.58 10.09 -26.94
CA GLU A 27 0.26 9.03 -27.90
C GLU A 27 0.86 7.68 -27.51
N ARG A 28 2.07 7.68 -26.94
CA ARG A 28 2.69 6.46 -26.45
C ARG A 28 1.88 5.85 -25.30
N TYR A 29 1.38 6.64 -24.37
CA TYR A 29 0.51 6.15 -23.30
C TYR A 29 -0.80 5.60 -23.85
N ARG A 30 -1.47 6.33 -24.76
CA ARG A 30 -2.69 5.83 -25.43
C ARG A 30 -2.43 4.49 -26.11
N TRP A 31 -1.32 4.34 -26.83
CA TRP A 31 -0.95 3.08 -27.46
C TRP A 31 -0.74 1.94 -26.45
N ILE A 32 -0.07 2.20 -25.32
CA ILE A 32 0.11 1.20 -24.24
C ILE A 32 -1.24 0.77 -23.68
N ILE A 33 -2.12 1.72 -23.35
CA ILE A 33 -3.46 1.47 -22.82
C ILE A 33 -4.27 0.63 -23.81
N GLN A 34 -4.24 0.97 -25.10
CA GLN A 34 -4.88 0.19 -26.15
C GLN A 34 -4.35 -1.25 -26.23
N ARG A 35 -3.04 -1.48 -26.01
CA ARG A 35 -2.48 -2.84 -25.96
C ARG A 35 -3.03 -3.64 -24.78
N VAL A 36 -3.18 -3.03 -23.62
CA VAL A 36 -3.77 -3.69 -22.44
C VAL A 36 -5.22 -4.10 -22.75
N HIS A 37 -6.00 -3.18 -23.31
CA HIS A 37 -7.39 -3.43 -23.68
C HIS A 37 -7.54 -4.53 -24.74
N GLU A 38 -6.69 -4.56 -25.77
CA GLU A 38 -6.69 -5.63 -26.79
C GLU A 38 -6.39 -7.02 -26.24
N HIS A 39 -5.75 -7.12 -25.07
CA HIS A 39 -5.54 -8.39 -24.37
C HIS A 39 -6.69 -8.73 -23.40
N GLY A 40 -7.81 -8.01 -23.47
CA GLY A 40 -9.00 -8.26 -22.65
C GLY A 40 -8.87 -7.84 -21.20
N MET A 41 -7.88 -7.01 -20.86
CA MET A 41 -7.68 -6.50 -19.50
C MET A 41 -8.33 -5.13 -19.34
N LYS A 42 -8.98 -4.92 -18.18
CA LYS A 42 -9.43 -3.59 -17.77
C LYS A 42 -8.26 -2.70 -17.38
N VAL A 43 -8.41 -1.39 -17.57
CA VAL A 43 -7.39 -0.38 -17.30
C VAL A 43 -7.79 0.44 -16.09
N MET A 44 -6.97 0.36 -15.04
CA MET A 44 -6.96 1.32 -13.94
C MET A 44 -5.78 2.28 -14.13
N LEU A 45 -6.08 3.56 -14.37
CA LEU A 45 -5.11 4.60 -14.67
C LEU A 45 -4.95 5.57 -13.50
N THR A 46 -3.70 5.71 -13.02
CA THR A 46 -3.32 6.63 -11.95
C THR A 46 -2.74 7.92 -12.54
N LEU A 47 -3.29 9.08 -12.17
CA LEU A 47 -2.89 10.38 -12.69
C LEU A 47 -1.68 10.97 -11.93
N PHE A 48 -1.60 10.73 -10.62
CA PHE A 48 -0.45 11.13 -9.81
C PHE A 48 0.06 9.98 -8.94
N HIS A 49 1.29 9.55 -9.20
CA HIS A 49 1.99 8.54 -8.40
C HIS A 49 3.38 9.07 -8.01
N HIS A 50 3.39 10.07 -7.12
CA HIS A 50 4.57 10.69 -6.47
C HIS A 50 5.55 11.46 -7.38
N SER A 51 5.57 11.21 -8.69
CA SER A 51 6.42 11.93 -9.65
C SER A 51 5.87 13.34 -9.91
N LEU A 52 6.45 14.33 -9.25
CA LEU A 52 6.19 15.76 -9.49
C LEU A 52 7.17 16.29 -10.55
N PRO A 53 6.73 17.07 -11.55
CA PRO A 53 7.64 17.70 -12.49
C PRO A 53 8.69 18.55 -11.76
N PRO A 54 9.98 18.50 -12.15
CA PRO A 54 11.04 19.25 -11.47
C PRO A 54 10.75 20.75 -11.39
N TRP A 55 10.23 21.34 -12.47
CA TRP A 55 9.83 22.75 -12.53
C TRP A 55 8.72 23.09 -11.52
N ALA A 56 7.85 22.14 -11.17
CA ALA A 56 6.84 22.35 -10.14
C ALA A 56 7.45 22.28 -8.73
N GLY A 57 8.43 21.42 -8.53
CA GLY A 57 9.21 21.34 -7.29
C GLY A 57 9.95 22.64 -6.98
N GLU A 58 10.53 23.30 -8.00
CA GLU A 58 11.36 24.51 -7.85
C GLU A 58 10.61 25.69 -7.19
N TYR A 59 9.31 25.87 -7.47
CA TYR A 59 8.53 26.96 -6.86
C TYR A 59 7.75 26.52 -5.59
N GLY A 60 7.88 25.27 -5.16
CA GLY A 60 7.30 24.77 -3.90
C GLY A 60 6.24 23.68 -4.02
N GLY A 61 5.92 23.19 -5.23
CA GLY A 61 5.06 22.03 -5.47
C GLY A 61 3.65 22.17 -4.88
N TRP A 62 3.13 21.12 -4.27
CA TRP A 62 1.76 21.06 -3.74
C TRP A 62 1.48 22.01 -2.57
N LYS A 63 2.49 22.73 -2.06
CA LYS A 63 2.26 23.85 -1.12
C LYS A 63 1.53 25.02 -1.78
N MET A 64 1.57 25.10 -3.11
CA MET A 64 1.08 26.21 -3.91
C MET A 64 -0.16 25.82 -4.72
N GLU A 65 -1.19 26.67 -4.70
CA GLU A 65 -2.39 26.59 -5.55
C GLU A 65 -2.03 26.41 -7.03
N LYS A 66 -0.97 27.11 -7.46
CA LYS A 66 -0.41 27.03 -8.81
C LYS A 66 -0.19 25.60 -9.31
N THR A 67 0.21 24.68 -8.42
CA THR A 67 0.41 23.26 -8.76
C THR A 67 -0.90 22.53 -9.01
N ALA A 68 -1.96 22.83 -8.25
CA ALA A 68 -3.28 22.27 -8.50
C ALA A 68 -3.81 22.68 -9.88
N ASN A 69 -3.62 23.96 -10.25
CA ASN A 69 -4.02 24.46 -11.57
C ASN A 69 -3.28 23.76 -12.72
N TYR A 70 -1.95 23.64 -12.64
CA TYR A 70 -1.20 22.92 -13.67
C TYR A 70 -1.47 21.42 -13.68
N PHE A 71 -1.77 20.83 -12.53
CA PHE A 71 -2.20 19.44 -12.47
C PHE A 71 -3.51 19.27 -13.24
N MET A 72 -4.46 20.19 -13.09
CA MET A 72 -5.70 20.15 -13.86
C MET A 72 -5.48 20.29 -15.36
N ASP A 73 -4.52 21.08 -15.81
CA ASP A 73 -4.16 21.12 -17.23
C ASP A 73 -3.60 19.78 -17.73
N PHE A 74 -2.77 19.12 -16.92
CA PHE A 74 -2.31 17.76 -17.19
C PHE A 74 -3.45 16.74 -17.21
N VAL A 75 -4.38 16.81 -16.24
CA VAL A 75 -5.55 15.93 -16.17
C VAL A 75 -6.39 16.07 -17.43
N ARG A 76 -6.69 17.30 -17.88
CA ARG A 76 -7.44 17.56 -19.11
C ARG A 76 -6.76 16.91 -20.32
N LEU A 77 -5.46 17.13 -20.51
CA LEU A 77 -4.69 16.54 -21.62
C LEU A 77 -4.77 15.00 -21.63
N VAL A 78 -4.64 14.37 -20.47
CA VAL A 78 -4.68 12.91 -20.36
C VAL A 78 -6.10 12.39 -20.58
N VAL A 79 -7.07 12.90 -19.84
CA VAL A 79 -8.48 12.47 -19.86
C VAL A 79 -9.04 12.61 -21.28
N ASP A 80 -8.93 13.78 -21.90
CA ASP A 80 -9.46 14.03 -23.25
C ASP A 80 -8.90 13.04 -24.28
N ARG A 81 -7.68 12.54 -24.03
CA ARG A 81 -7.00 11.65 -24.95
C ARG A 81 -7.25 10.18 -24.71
N VAL A 82 -7.58 9.74 -23.50
CA VAL A 82 -7.68 8.30 -23.18
C VAL A 82 -8.97 7.89 -22.46
N LEU A 83 -9.94 8.81 -22.28
CA LEU A 83 -11.20 8.53 -21.59
C LEU A 83 -11.96 7.33 -22.15
N ASP A 84 -11.91 7.13 -23.47
CA ASP A 84 -12.55 6.02 -24.16
C ASP A 84 -11.92 4.64 -23.89
N LEU A 85 -10.75 4.59 -23.24
CA LEU A 85 -9.97 3.36 -23.02
C LEU A 85 -9.72 3.02 -21.54
N VAL A 86 -10.20 3.85 -20.60
CA VAL A 86 -9.92 3.70 -19.16
C VAL A 86 -11.19 3.32 -18.41
N ASP A 87 -11.13 2.21 -17.67
CA ASP A 87 -12.26 1.70 -16.87
C ASP A 87 -12.31 2.32 -15.46
N TYR A 88 -11.14 2.53 -14.84
CA TYR A 88 -11.01 3.06 -13.48
C TYR A 88 -9.96 4.17 -13.44
N TRP A 89 -10.28 5.24 -12.72
CA TRP A 89 -9.39 6.37 -12.50
C TRP A 89 -8.96 6.42 -11.04
N VAL A 90 -7.66 6.57 -10.82
CA VAL A 90 -7.09 6.91 -9.52
C VAL A 90 -6.45 8.28 -9.69
N ILE A 91 -7.02 9.32 -9.07
CA ILE A 91 -6.45 10.67 -9.25
C ILE A 91 -5.09 10.75 -8.54
N PHE A 92 -5.04 10.35 -7.26
CA PHE A 92 -3.83 10.32 -6.45
C PHE A 92 -3.54 8.92 -5.89
N ASN A 93 -2.28 8.50 -5.94
CA ASN A 93 -1.75 7.41 -5.14
C ASN A 93 -1.07 7.96 -3.89
N GLU A 94 -1.49 7.47 -2.72
CA GLU A 94 -0.93 7.73 -1.38
C GLU A 94 -0.51 9.19 -1.14
N PRO A 95 -1.42 10.17 -1.33
CA PRO A 95 -1.07 11.59 -1.29
C PRO A 95 -0.48 12.02 0.06
N HIS A 96 -0.98 11.45 1.16
CA HIS A 96 -0.46 11.74 2.50
C HIS A 96 0.95 11.19 2.72
N VAL A 97 1.32 10.06 2.09
CA VAL A 97 2.68 9.51 2.14
C VAL A 97 3.63 10.46 1.41
N PHE A 98 3.24 10.93 0.21
CA PHE A 98 4.02 11.93 -0.54
C PHE A 98 4.25 13.20 0.30
N VAL A 99 3.18 13.79 0.84
CA VAL A 99 3.27 15.03 1.62
C VAL A 99 4.14 14.83 2.86
N MET A 100 3.96 13.72 3.58
CA MET A 100 4.75 13.41 4.78
C MET A 100 6.24 13.22 4.46
N LEU A 101 6.57 12.44 3.43
CA LEU A 101 7.96 12.11 3.11
C LEU A 101 8.69 13.24 2.39
N THR A 102 8.00 13.99 1.53
CA THR A 102 8.58 15.13 0.83
C THR A 102 8.60 16.38 1.71
N TYR A 103 7.45 16.88 2.17
CA TYR A 103 7.38 18.20 2.79
C TYR A 103 7.59 18.23 4.31
N CYS A 104 7.33 17.12 5.02
CA CYS A 104 7.50 17.08 6.48
C CYS A 104 8.83 16.45 6.89
N ALA A 105 9.18 15.29 6.32
CA ALA A 105 10.39 14.56 6.68
C ALA A 105 11.61 14.93 5.83
N GLY A 106 11.43 15.48 4.63
CA GLY A 106 12.54 15.74 3.69
C GLY A 106 13.26 14.48 3.23
N ALA A 107 12.61 13.32 3.32
CA ALA A 107 13.18 12.02 2.92
C ALA A 107 13.07 11.78 1.41
N TRP A 108 12.12 12.44 0.73
CA TRP A 108 11.91 12.37 -0.71
C TRP A 108 12.24 13.70 -1.41
N PRO A 109 12.62 13.67 -2.70
CA PRO A 109 12.96 14.88 -3.45
C PRO A 109 11.84 15.92 -3.46
N GLY A 110 12.21 17.20 -3.50
CA GLY A 110 11.27 18.33 -3.55
C GLY A 110 10.92 18.93 -2.19
N GLY A 111 11.54 18.45 -1.10
CA GLY A 111 11.42 19.08 0.21
C GLY A 111 12.76 19.17 0.91
N ASP A 112 13.21 20.41 1.13
CA ASP A 112 14.28 20.78 2.07
C ASP A 112 13.65 21.56 3.24
N PRO A 113 12.79 20.93 4.06
CA PRO A 113 12.06 21.66 5.08
C PRO A 113 13.03 22.20 6.14
N ASN A 114 12.87 23.47 6.49
CA ASN A 114 13.65 24.05 7.57
C ASN A 114 13.13 23.57 8.95
N ALA A 115 13.90 23.81 10.02
CA ALA A 115 13.55 23.32 11.35
C ALA A 115 12.16 23.77 11.86
N ILE A 116 11.72 24.98 11.47
CA ILE A 116 10.40 25.50 11.85
C ILE A 116 9.30 24.78 11.06
N GLU A 117 9.49 24.54 9.76
CA GLU A 117 8.55 23.78 8.93
C GLU A 117 8.40 22.35 9.47
N VAL A 118 9.50 21.67 9.83
CA VAL A 118 9.44 20.34 10.46
C VAL A 118 8.68 20.40 11.79
N ALA A 119 9.01 21.35 12.67
CA ALA A 119 8.39 21.47 13.99
C ALA A 119 6.91 21.82 13.95
N THR A 120 6.47 22.52 12.91
CA THR A 120 5.08 23.00 12.74
C THR A 120 4.28 22.18 11.74
N SER A 121 4.89 21.17 11.09
CA SER A 121 4.29 20.40 9.99
C SER A 121 2.93 19.81 10.32
N ALA A 122 2.76 19.29 11.54
CA ALA A 122 1.55 18.62 12.01
C ALA A 122 0.49 19.58 12.59
N LEU A 123 0.78 20.89 12.70
CA LEU A 123 -0.20 21.87 13.16
C LEU A 123 -1.32 22.04 12.11
N PRO A 124 -2.53 22.49 12.50
CA PRO A 124 -3.63 22.73 11.56
C PRO A 124 -3.26 23.64 10.38
N THR A 125 -2.39 24.63 10.61
CA THR A 125 -1.87 25.55 9.59
C THR A 125 -0.50 25.15 9.02
N GLY A 126 -0.03 23.94 9.37
CA GLY A 126 1.26 23.41 8.93
C GLY A 126 1.24 22.92 7.48
N VAL A 127 2.45 22.68 6.95
CA VAL A 127 2.65 22.29 5.55
C VAL A 127 1.92 21.00 5.16
N TYR A 128 1.72 20.08 6.10
CA TYR A 128 1.01 18.82 5.84
C TYR A 128 -0.43 19.08 5.42
N ASN A 129 -1.16 19.88 6.19
CA ASN A 129 -2.56 20.22 5.91
C ASN A 129 -2.67 21.16 4.70
N GLN A 130 -1.72 22.10 4.54
CA GLN A 130 -1.68 22.99 3.37
C GLN A 130 -1.54 22.22 2.05
N ALA A 131 -0.59 21.28 1.97
CA ALA A 131 -0.38 20.52 0.75
C ALA A 131 -1.52 19.55 0.46
N LEU A 132 -2.04 18.87 1.50
CA LEU A 132 -3.22 18.00 1.34
C LEU A 132 -4.47 18.77 0.93
N HIS A 133 -4.63 20.03 1.37
CA HIS A 133 -5.73 20.88 0.94
C HIS A 133 -5.71 21.09 -0.58
N TRP A 134 -4.58 21.50 -1.17
CA TRP A 134 -4.48 21.69 -2.62
C TRP A 134 -4.61 20.39 -3.41
N ILE A 135 -4.12 19.28 -2.88
CA ILE A 135 -4.34 17.94 -3.46
C ILE A 135 -5.83 17.58 -3.43
N ALA A 136 -6.55 17.86 -2.33
CA ALA A 136 -7.98 17.60 -2.23
C ALA A 136 -8.81 18.47 -3.20
N VAL A 137 -8.45 19.75 -3.37
CA VAL A 137 -9.05 20.65 -4.37
C VAL A 137 -8.83 20.09 -5.77
N ALA A 138 -7.58 19.74 -6.12
CA ALA A 138 -7.25 19.14 -7.41
C ALA A 138 -7.98 17.80 -7.65
N HIS A 139 -8.16 16.99 -6.61
CA HIS A 139 -8.94 15.75 -6.67
C HIS A 139 -10.40 16.03 -7.00
N ALA A 140 -11.04 16.97 -6.30
CA ALA A 140 -12.44 17.32 -6.53
C ALA A 140 -12.66 17.86 -7.94
N GLU A 141 -11.79 18.76 -8.43
CA GLU A 141 -11.87 19.30 -9.78
C GLU A 141 -11.66 18.23 -10.87
N ALA A 142 -10.67 17.34 -10.67
CA ALA A 142 -10.42 16.24 -11.61
C ALA A 142 -11.59 15.24 -11.63
N TYR A 143 -12.18 14.94 -10.48
CA TYR A 143 -13.37 14.10 -10.38
C TYR A 143 -14.54 14.68 -11.19
N ASP A 144 -14.84 15.97 -11.00
CA ASP A 144 -15.94 16.63 -11.69
C ASP A 144 -15.70 16.70 -13.20
N TYR A 145 -14.45 16.94 -13.62
CA TYR A 145 -14.07 16.96 -15.04
C TYR A 145 -14.22 15.59 -15.71
N ILE A 146 -13.69 14.53 -15.10
CA ILE A 146 -13.78 13.16 -15.66
C ILE A 146 -15.25 12.75 -15.85
N HIS A 147 -16.11 13.09 -14.88
CA HIS A 147 -17.55 12.83 -14.98
C HIS A 147 -18.25 13.72 -16.02
N SER A 148 -17.85 14.98 -16.19
CA SER A 148 -18.50 15.89 -17.14
C SER A 148 -18.25 15.49 -18.60
N GLU A 149 -17.09 14.91 -18.90
CA GLU A 149 -16.70 14.46 -20.25
C GLU A 149 -17.30 13.11 -20.64
N SER A 150 -17.81 12.33 -19.67
CA SER A 150 -18.33 10.97 -19.89
C SER A 150 -19.70 10.89 -20.57
N LYS A 151 -20.32 12.01 -20.98
CA LYS A 151 -21.73 12.09 -21.43
C LYS A 151 -22.17 11.08 -22.51
N ASN A 152 -21.26 10.44 -23.26
CA ASN A 152 -21.55 9.43 -24.28
C ASN A 152 -20.76 8.10 -24.11
N ALA A 153 -19.99 7.92 -23.04
CA ALA A 153 -19.19 6.72 -22.75
C ALA A 153 -19.73 5.97 -21.52
N MET A 154 -19.24 4.76 -21.26
CA MET A 154 -19.49 4.09 -19.98
C MET A 154 -19.05 5.02 -18.83
N MET A 155 -19.89 5.18 -17.80
CA MET A 155 -19.59 6.07 -16.68
C MET A 155 -18.24 5.68 -16.04
N PRO A 156 -17.25 6.59 -16.00
CA PRO A 156 -15.95 6.32 -15.41
C PRO A 156 -16.14 6.06 -13.91
N ILE A 157 -15.29 5.19 -13.36
CA ILE A 157 -15.26 4.94 -11.93
C ILE A 157 -14.02 5.65 -11.38
N VAL A 158 -14.22 6.70 -10.59
CA VAL A 158 -13.13 7.57 -10.11
C VAL A 158 -12.92 7.39 -8.62
N GLY A 159 -11.67 7.25 -8.21
CA GLY A 159 -11.31 7.08 -6.81
C GLY A 159 -9.90 7.54 -6.49
N VAL A 160 -9.42 7.07 -5.35
CA VAL A 160 -8.08 7.34 -4.82
C VAL A 160 -7.48 6.04 -4.30
N SER A 161 -6.15 5.89 -4.39
CA SER A 161 -5.43 4.80 -3.72
C SER A 161 -4.82 5.34 -2.44
N HIS A 162 -5.30 4.87 -1.29
CA HIS A 162 -4.91 5.39 0.03
C HIS A 162 -4.13 4.36 0.83
N HIS A 163 -2.89 4.72 1.19
CA HIS A 163 -2.06 3.90 2.06
C HIS A 163 -2.67 3.79 3.46
N VAL A 164 -2.69 2.57 3.96
CA VAL A 164 -3.09 2.26 5.33
C VAL A 164 -2.15 1.21 5.89
N SER A 165 -1.78 1.40 7.14
CA SER A 165 -0.92 0.49 7.89
C SER A 165 -1.60 0.13 9.20
N PHE A 166 -1.36 -1.09 9.68
CA PHE A 166 -1.73 -1.43 11.05
C PHE A 166 -0.62 -0.95 12.00
N THR A 167 -0.82 0.23 12.56
CA THR A 167 0.17 0.83 13.47
C THR A 167 -0.08 0.38 14.90
N ARG A 168 0.99 -0.09 15.58
CA ARG A 168 0.94 -0.45 16.99
C ARG A 168 2.07 0.19 17.81
N PRO A 169 1.81 0.52 19.09
CA PRO A 169 2.85 1.07 19.95
C PRO A 169 3.84 -0.01 20.37
N TYR A 170 5.12 0.34 20.45
CA TYR A 170 6.14 -0.53 21.03
C TYR A 170 5.99 -0.59 22.55
N GLY A 171 5.91 0.56 23.23
CA GLY A 171 5.73 0.66 24.67
C GLY A 171 4.52 1.50 25.08
N LEU A 172 4.26 1.55 26.40
CA LEU A 172 3.12 2.31 26.96
C LEU A 172 3.14 3.80 26.57
N PHE A 173 4.33 4.39 26.53
CA PHE A 173 4.50 5.81 26.16
C PHE A 173 4.31 6.09 24.68
N ASP A 174 4.31 5.06 23.83
CA ASP A 174 4.14 5.19 22.38
C ASP A 174 2.66 5.20 21.97
N VAL A 175 1.74 4.88 22.88
CA VAL A 175 0.28 4.83 22.63
C VAL A 175 -0.24 6.18 22.13
N ALA A 176 0.19 7.28 22.76
CA ALA A 176 -0.22 8.62 22.37
C ALA A 176 0.28 8.98 20.96
N VAL A 177 1.53 8.65 20.64
CA VAL A 177 2.14 8.91 19.32
C VAL A 177 1.39 8.15 18.24
N VAL A 178 1.10 6.86 18.45
CA VAL A 178 0.32 6.04 17.50
C VAL A 178 -1.09 6.58 17.31
N THR A 179 -1.72 7.05 18.40
CA THR A 179 -3.07 7.62 18.34
C THR A 179 -3.08 8.91 17.50
N ILE A 180 -2.13 9.81 17.73
CA ILE A 180 -1.97 11.05 16.96
C ILE A 180 -1.68 10.73 15.49
N ALA A 181 -0.70 9.86 15.21
CA ALA A 181 -0.36 9.47 13.84
C ALA A 181 -1.59 8.93 13.09
N ASN A 182 -2.31 7.98 13.69
CA ASN A 182 -3.51 7.41 13.09
C ASN A 182 -4.61 8.47 12.88
N SER A 183 -4.76 9.44 13.78
CA SER A 183 -5.74 10.51 13.62
C SER A 183 -5.44 11.43 12.43
N MET A 184 -4.18 11.51 12.01
CA MET A 184 -3.74 12.34 10.89
C MET A 184 -3.72 11.58 9.56
N THR A 185 -3.41 10.28 9.56
CA THR A 185 -3.10 9.53 8.33
C THR A 185 -4.22 8.63 7.85
N LEU A 186 -5.08 8.12 8.74
CA LEU A 186 -6.09 7.14 8.33
C LEU A 186 -7.26 7.76 7.57
N PHE A 187 -7.88 8.80 8.12
CA PHE A 187 -9.18 9.28 7.66
C PHE A 187 -9.22 10.71 7.12
N PRO A 188 -8.49 11.71 7.66
CA PRO A 188 -8.72 13.12 7.32
C PRO A 188 -8.74 13.43 5.83
N PHE A 189 -7.80 12.88 5.07
CA PHE A 189 -7.74 13.11 3.63
C PHE A 189 -8.95 12.50 2.90
N ILE A 190 -9.32 11.26 3.22
CA ILE A 190 -10.51 10.62 2.62
C ILE A 190 -11.78 11.37 3.01
N ASP A 191 -11.89 11.82 4.26
CA ASP A 191 -13.01 12.64 4.72
C ASP A 191 -13.16 13.92 3.90
N SER A 192 -12.05 14.56 3.53
CA SER A 192 -12.07 15.80 2.74
C SER A 192 -12.50 15.64 1.28
N ILE A 193 -12.55 14.41 0.76
CA ILE A 193 -12.92 14.13 -0.64
C ILE A 193 -14.06 13.11 -0.76
N CYS A 194 -14.71 12.73 0.36
CA CYS A 194 -15.61 11.59 0.39
C CYS A 194 -16.90 11.76 -0.42
N ASP A 195 -17.24 12.98 -0.81
CA ASP A 195 -18.32 13.34 -1.74
C ASP A 195 -17.91 13.27 -3.22
N LYS A 196 -16.62 13.04 -3.51
CA LYS A 196 -15.99 13.00 -4.84
C LYS A 196 -15.23 11.67 -5.06
N LEU A 197 -15.88 10.56 -4.71
CA LEU A 197 -15.33 9.20 -4.83
C LEU A 197 -16.43 8.18 -5.21
N ASP A 198 -16.17 7.39 -6.24
CA ASP A 198 -16.97 6.21 -6.60
C ASP A 198 -16.47 4.93 -5.92
N PHE A 199 -15.21 4.92 -5.48
CA PHE A 199 -14.61 3.85 -4.69
C PHE A 199 -13.45 4.38 -3.82
N ILE A 200 -13.12 3.65 -2.75
CA ILE A 200 -11.90 3.86 -1.97
C ILE A 200 -10.91 2.75 -2.31
N GLY A 201 -9.77 3.12 -2.89
CA GLY A 201 -8.61 2.25 -3.04
C GLY A 201 -7.85 2.13 -1.72
N ILE A 202 -7.55 0.90 -1.32
CA ILE A 202 -6.81 0.57 -0.11
C ILE A 202 -5.47 -0.03 -0.50
N ASN A 203 -4.38 0.67 -0.17
CA ASN A 203 -3.02 0.17 -0.28
C ASN A 203 -2.58 -0.34 1.11
N TYR A 204 -2.33 -1.64 1.25
CA TYR A 204 -1.99 -2.26 2.53
C TYR A 204 -0.81 -3.21 2.39
N TYR A 205 0.23 -2.98 3.19
CA TYR A 205 1.46 -3.79 3.16
C TYR A 205 1.69 -4.60 4.43
N GLY A 206 1.13 -4.19 5.57
CA GLY A 206 1.31 -4.90 6.84
C GLY A 206 1.18 -4.02 8.08
N GLN A 207 2.01 -4.32 9.08
CA GLN A 207 2.08 -3.58 10.34
C GLN A 207 3.33 -2.72 10.46
N GLU A 208 3.20 -1.66 11.25
CA GLU A 208 4.27 -0.78 11.68
C GLU A 208 4.26 -0.67 13.20
N VAL A 209 5.44 -0.79 13.79
CA VAL A 209 5.62 -0.65 15.23
C VAL A 209 6.28 0.70 15.49
N ILE A 210 5.68 1.55 16.31
CA ILE A 210 6.21 2.89 16.60
C ILE A 210 6.88 2.90 17.97
N SER A 211 8.08 3.49 18.05
CA SER A 211 8.75 3.79 19.32
C SER A 211 9.40 5.18 19.30
N GLY A 212 8.86 6.09 20.09
CA GLY A 212 9.22 7.51 20.08
C GLY A 212 8.97 8.12 18.69
N PRO A 213 9.95 8.78 18.07
CA PRO A 213 9.76 9.50 16.81
C PRO A 213 9.84 8.61 15.56
N GLY A 214 10.01 7.28 15.69
CA GLY A 214 10.32 6.45 14.53
C GLY A 214 9.75 5.04 14.58
N LEU A 215 9.93 4.33 13.47
CA LEU A 215 9.57 2.93 13.34
C LEU A 215 10.58 2.06 14.09
N LYS A 216 10.07 1.02 14.74
CA LYS A 216 10.80 0.12 15.61
C LYS A 216 10.80 -1.27 15.01
N HIS A 217 11.99 -1.85 14.86
CA HIS A 217 12.15 -3.25 14.52
C HIS A 217 11.86 -4.12 15.75
N VAL A 218 11.05 -5.15 15.55
CA VAL A 218 10.71 -6.17 16.55
C VAL A 218 11.24 -7.51 16.07
N GLU A 219 12.27 -8.04 16.75
CA GLU A 219 13.03 -9.20 16.30
C GLU A 219 12.16 -10.42 15.90
N ASN A 220 11.12 -10.69 16.70
CA ASN A 220 10.22 -11.83 16.53
C ASN A 220 9.10 -11.61 15.51
N ASP A 221 8.95 -10.43 14.91
CA ASP A 221 7.98 -10.23 13.85
C ASP A 221 8.59 -10.65 12.51
N GLU A 222 7.79 -11.24 11.62
CA GLU A 222 8.22 -11.50 10.24
C GLU A 222 8.18 -10.19 9.46
N TYR A 223 9.27 -9.83 8.76
CA TYR A 223 9.31 -8.63 7.93
C TYR A 223 9.67 -8.94 6.49
N SER A 224 9.09 -8.18 5.57
CA SER A 224 9.57 -8.07 4.20
C SER A 224 11.00 -7.51 4.12
N GLU A 225 11.63 -7.60 2.96
CA GLU A 225 12.98 -7.08 2.73
C GLU A 225 13.05 -5.55 2.89
N SER A 226 11.94 -4.84 2.60
CA SER A 226 11.80 -3.40 2.78
C SER A 226 11.35 -2.99 4.19
N GLY A 227 11.32 -3.93 5.14
CA GLY A 227 11.06 -3.65 6.56
C GLY A 227 9.61 -3.36 6.92
N ARG A 228 8.64 -3.79 6.10
CA ARG A 228 7.22 -3.86 6.48
C ARG A 228 6.93 -5.17 7.20
N GLY A 229 6.33 -5.13 8.40
CA GLY A 229 5.99 -6.32 9.17
C GLY A 229 4.78 -7.04 8.58
N VAL A 230 4.85 -8.35 8.37
CA VAL A 230 3.76 -9.16 7.83
C VAL A 230 2.64 -9.29 8.87
N TYR A 231 1.42 -8.87 8.52
CA TYR A 231 0.29 -8.90 9.46
C TYR A 231 -1.09 -8.91 8.78
N PRO A 232 -1.57 -10.06 8.28
CA PRO A 232 -2.84 -10.14 7.55
C PRO A 232 -4.07 -9.73 8.37
N ASP A 233 -4.07 -9.98 9.68
CA ASP A 233 -5.13 -9.55 10.61
C ASP A 233 -5.32 -8.02 10.63
N GLY A 234 -4.26 -7.25 10.32
CA GLY A 234 -4.34 -5.80 10.22
C GLY A 234 -5.22 -5.35 9.07
N LEU A 235 -5.12 -6.01 7.90
CA LEU A 235 -5.96 -5.70 6.75
C LEU A 235 -7.44 -5.90 7.07
N PHE A 236 -7.78 -7.04 7.68
CA PHE A 236 -9.15 -7.33 8.13
C PHE A 236 -9.68 -6.22 9.05
N ARG A 237 -8.90 -5.83 10.06
CA ARG A 237 -9.28 -4.77 11.02
C ARG A 237 -9.44 -3.41 10.34
N ILE A 238 -8.57 -3.07 9.40
CA ILE A 238 -8.64 -1.80 8.66
C ILE A 238 -9.90 -1.77 7.79
N LEU A 239 -10.21 -2.85 7.08
CA LEU A 239 -11.42 -2.96 6.27
C LEU A 239 -12.70 -2.75 7.09
N LEU A 240 -12.79 -3.35 8.28
CA LEU A 240 -13.93 -3.14 9.18
C LEU A 240 -14.03 -1.69 9.66
N LYS A 241 -12.90 -1.06 10.02
CA LYS A 241 -12.86 0.34 10.47
C LYS A 241 -13.31 1.30 9.36
N PHE A 242 -12.81 1.12 8.14
CA PHE A 242 -13.19 1.94 6.98
C PHE A 242 -14.65 1.72 6.61
N ASN A 243 -15.12 0.46 6.60
CA ASN A 243 -16.51 0.15 6.34
C ASN A 243 -17.43 0.82 7.35
N GLU A 244 -17.12 0.73 8.65
CA GLU A 244 -17.92 1.37 9.69
C GLU A 244 -17.96 2.91 9.54
N ARG A 245 -16.84 3.54 9.17
CA ARG A 245 -16.77 4.99 8.96
C ARG A 245 -17.56 5.46 7.74
N TYR A 246 -17.49 4.72 6.63
CA TYR A 246 -18.05 5.15 5.34
C TYR A 246 -19.32 4.38 4.93
N LYS A 247 -19.92 3.60 5.83
CA LYS A 247 -21.11 2.78 5.53
C LYS A 247 -22.30 3.56 4.97
N SER A 248 -22.48 4.81 5.39
CA SER A 248 -23.57 5.68 4.90
C SER A 248 -23.40 6.06 3.43
N LEU A 249 -22.15 6.09 2.93
CA LEU A 249 -21.84 6.42 1.53
C LEU A 249 -22.05 5.23 0.59
N ASN A 250 -22.07 4.00 1.12
CA ASN A 250 -22.24 2.76 0.34
C ASN A 250 -21.24 2.60 -0.83
N ILE A 251 -20.08 3.23 -0.71
CA ILE A 251 -18.99 3.15 -1.70
C ILE A 251 -18.21 1.83 -1.53
N PRO A 252 -17.89 1.12 -2.64
CA PRO A 252 -17.07 -0.08 -2.60
C PRO A 252 -15.60 0.22 -2.31
N PHE A 253 -14.90 -0.79 -1.82
CA PHE A 253 -13.44 -0.77 -1.68
C PHE A 253 -12.78 -1.62 -2.76
N ILE A 254 -11.60 -1.19 -3.21
CA ILE A 254 -10.70 -1.98 -4.04
C ILE A 254 -9.37 -2.06 -3.30
N ILE A 255 -8.81 -3.26 -3.13
CA ILE A 255 -7.42 -3.36 -2.67
C ILE A 255 -6.54 -3.00 -3.87
N THR A 256 -6.10 -1.75 -3.92
CA THR A 256 -5.36 -1.17 -5.05
C THR A 256 -3.89 -1.55 -5.03
N GLU A 257 -3.34 -1.81 -3.84
CA GLU A 257 -2.03 -2.42 -3.66
C GLU A 257 -2.01 -3.33 -2.43
N ASN A 258 -1.50 -4.55 -2.61
CA ASN A 258 -1.10 -5.43 -1.52
C ASN A 258 0.05 -6.32 -2.01
N GLY A 259 1.14 -6.38 -1.25
CA GLY A 259 2.37 -6.97 -1.74
C GLY A 259 3.43 -7.15 -0.67
N VAL A 260 4.48 -7.88 -1.00
CA VAL A 260 5.62 -8.12 -0.11
C VAL A 260 6.92 -8.19 -0.90
N SER A 261 7.93 -7.46 -0.43
CA SER A 261 9.30 -7.59 -0.94
C SER A 261 9.93 -8.87 -0.37
N ASP A 262 10.36 -9.76 -1.26
CA ASP A 262 10.85 -11.11 -0.96
C ASP A 262 11.51 -11.72 -2.22
N GLU A 263 12.81 -11.59 -2.40
CA GLU A 263 13.55 -12.17 -3.51
C GLU A 263 13.47 -13.71 -3.52
N THR A 264 13.41 -14.31 -2.33
CA THR A 264 13.42 -15.77 -2.14
C THR A 264 12.11 -16.45 -2.50
N ASP A 265 11.01 -15.70 -2.53
CA ASP A 265 9.64 -16.15 -2.78
C ASP A 265 9.04 -17.10 -1.72
N LEU A 266 9.68 -17.18 -0.54
CA LEU A 266 9.26 -18.05 0.56
C LEU A 266 8.15 -17.43 1.43
N ILE A 267 8.13 -16.10 1.57
CA ILE A 267 7.08 -15.37 2.31
C ILE A 267 5.93 -15.00 1.38
N ARG A 268 6.21 -14.72 0.10
CA ARG A 268 5.20 -14.20 -0.83
C ARG A 268 3.98 -15.11 -0.99
N LYS A 269 4.18 -16.42 -1.13
CA LYS A 269 3.08 -17.39 -1.25
C LYS A 269 2.13 -17.37 -0.04
N PRO A 270 2.61 -17.60 1.20
CA PRO A 270 1.73 -17.51 2.35
C PRO A 270 1.17 -16.08 2.54
N TYR A 271 1.92 -15.03 2.21
CA TYR A 271 1.45 -13.64 2.32
C TYR A 271 0.19 -13.42 1.48
N ILE A 272 0.22 -13.79 0.19
CA ILE A 272 -0.92 -13.67 -0.72
C ILE A 272 -2.14 -14.39 -0.15
N LEU A 273 -1.97 -15.65 0.27
CA LEU A 273 -3.08 -16.48 0.73
C LEU A 273 -3.71 -15.93 2.01
N GLU A 274 -2.92 -15.53 3.00
CA GLU A 274 -3.46 -15.03 4.27
C GLU A 274 -4.13 -13.66 4.14
N HIS A 275 -3.61 -12.76 3.28
CA HIS A 275 -4.26 -11.46 3.05
C HIS A 275 -5.56 -11.60 2.26
N LEU A 276 -5.63 -12.52 1.29
CA LEU A 276 -6.87 -12.83 0.58
C LEU A 276 -7.92 -13.47 1.51
N LEU A 277 -7.50 -14.35 2.43
CA LEU A 277 -8.39 -14.88 3.47
C LEU A 277 -8.90 -13.79 4.42
N ALA A 278 -8.05 -12.83 4.79
CA ALA A 278 -8.45 -11.67 5.60
C ALA A 278 -9.50 -10.81 4.88
N ILE A 279 -9.33 -10.55 3.58
CA ILE A 279 -10.32 -9.85 2.75
C ILE A 279 -11.62 -10.65 2.68
N TYR A 280 -11.54 -11.95 2.40
CA TYR A 280 -12.70 -12.83 2.30
C TYR A 280 -13.51 -12.86 3.60
N ALA A 281 -12.83 -12.95 4.75
CA ALA A 281 -13.47 -12.88 6.05
C ALA A 281 -14.17 -11.53 6.29
N ALA A 282 -13.59 -10.40 5.88
CA ALA A 282 -14.23 -9.09 5.98
C ALA A 282 -15.50 -8.99 5.12
N ILE A 283 -15.49 -9.58 3.91
CA ILE A 283 -16.66 -9.65 3.03
C ILE A 283 -17.80 -10.47 3.66
N LEU A 284 -17.47 -11.60 4.30
CA LEU A 284 -18.45 -12.49 4.92
C LEU A 284 -18.96 -12.01 6.29
N MET A 285 -18.25 -11.08 6.94
CA MET A 285 -18.58 -10.69 8.31
C MET A 285 -19.89 -9.90 8.35
N HIS A 286 -20.99 -10.57 8.69
CA HIS A 286 -22.25 -9.93 9.09
C HIS A 286 -22.18 -9.66 10.59
N THR A 287 -22.06 -8.39 10.99
CA THR A 287 -22.03 -8.02 12.41
C THR A 287 -23.39 -8.31 13.07
N HIS A 288 -23.41 -9.33 13.92
CA HIS A 288 -24.61 -9.86 14.56
C HIS A 288 -25.25 -8.97 15.65
N ASN A 289 -24.70 -7.78 15.95
CA ASN A 289 -25.18 -6.95 17.07
C ASN A 289 -25.39 -5.49 16.67
N HIS A 290 -26.40 -5.24 15.84
CA HIS A 290 -26.94 -3.93 15.44
C HIS A 290 -26.28 -3.26 14.22
N ILE A 291 -27.04 -3.28 13.11
CA ILE A 291 -26.98 -2.37 11.95
C ILE A 291 -25.75 -2.53 11.02
N CYS A 292 -25.55 -3.74 10.49
CA CYS A 292 -25.19 -3.93 9.07
C CYS A 292 -25.53 -5.35 8.60
N LEU A 293 -26.57 -5.50 7.77
CA LEU A 293 -26.95 -6.78 7.16
C LEU A 293 -25.98 -7.20 6.03
N LYS A 294 -24.95 -6.41 5.71
CA LYS A 294 -24.00 -6.65 4.62
C LYS A 294 -22.56 -6.52 5.16
N GLY A 295 -21.69 -7.48 4.86
CA GLY A 295 -20.26 -7.38 5.17
C GLY A 295 -19.55 -6.32 4.32
N VAL A 296 -18.22 -6.24 4.42
CA VAL A 296 -17.45 -5.18 3.73
C VAL A 296 -17.52 -5.37 2.21
N ARG A 297 -17.90 -4.32 1.47
CA ARG A 297 -18.04 -4.37 0.01
C ARG A 297 -16.68 -4.19 -0.69
N VAL A 298 -15.84 -5.21 -0.67
CA VAL A 298 -14.60 -5.26 -1.45
C VAL A 298 -14.87 -5.85 -2.84
N VAL A 299 -14.57 -5.10 -3.91
CA VAL A 299 -14.93 -5.48 -5.29
C VAL A 299 -13.73 -5.78 -6.20
N GLY A 300 -12.50 -5.61 -5.69
CA GLY A 300 -11.29 -5.90 -6.47
C GLY A 300 -10.05 -6.05 -5.60
N TYR A 301 -9.04 -6.72 -6.15
CA TYR A 301 -7.73 -6.94 -5.55
C TYR A 301 -6.64 -6.84 -6.62
N LEU A 302 -5.64 -6.00 -6.37
CA LEU A 302 -4.48 -5.76 -7.22
C LEU A 302 -3.22 -6.06 -6.43
N PHE A 303 -2.45 -7.06 -6.87
CA PHE A 303 -1.19 -7.42 -6.23
C PHE A 303 -0.09 -6.42 -6.62
N TRP A 304 0.63 -5.89 -5.63
CA TRP A 304 1.87 -5.14 -5.84
C TRP A 304 3.07 -6.09 -5.78
N THR A 305 3.69 -6.46 -6.90
CA THR A 305 3.43 -6.01 -8.27
C THR A 305 3.63 -7.13 -9.28
N THR A 306 3.35 -6.88 -10.55
CA THR A 306 3.56 -7.88 -11.61
C THR A 306 5.05 -8.23 -11.77
N SER A 307 5.95 -7.24 -11.76
CA SER A 307 7.38 -7.46 -11.96
C SER A 307 8.24 -6.57 -11.08
N ASP A 308 9.44 -7.01 -10.73
CA ASP A 308 10.39 -6.20 -9.94
C ASP A 308 10.60 -4.81 -10.57
N ASN A 309 10.54 -3.78 -9.73
CA ASN A 309 10.59 -2.37 -10.14
C ASN A 309 11.65 -1.60 -9.33
N TRP A 310 11.66 -0.27 -9.45
CA TRP A 310 12.52 0.61 -8.65
C TRP A 310 11.74 1.06 -7.41
N GLU A 311 12.13 0.60 -6.24
CA GLU A 311 11.46 0.86 -4.95
C GLU A 311 11.99 2.16 -4.32
N TRP A 312 11.65 3.29 -4.95
CA TRP A 312 11.92 4.63 -4.41
C TRP A 312 13.38 4.84 -3.94
N ALA A 313 13.58 5.20 -2.67
CA ALA A 313 14.90 5.41 -2.08
C ALA A 313 15.69 4.10 -1.86
N ASP A 314 15.04 2.94 -1.93
CA ASP A 314 15.67 1.62 -1.74
C ASP A 314 16.23 1.04 -3.06
N GLY A 315 15.99 1.75 -4.17
CA GLY A 315 16.48 1.38 -5.49
C GLY A 315 15.93 0.02 -5.95
N TYR A 316 16.80 -0.79 -6.55
CA TYR A 316 16.41 -2.12 -7.05
C TYR A 316 16.56 -3.24 -6.02
N GLY A 317 16.90 -2.94 -4.76
CA GLY A 317 17.16 -3.95 -3.74
C GLY A 317 15.93 -4.81 -3.44
N PRO A 318 14.91 -4.26 -2.75
CA PRO A 318 13.69 -4.98 -2.43
C PRO A 318 12.97 -5.53 -3.67
N LYS A 319 12.57 -6.80 -3.64
CA LYS A 319 11.93 -7.46 -4.80
C LYS A 319 10.44 -7.70 -4.55
N PHE A 320 9.57 -6.85 -5.09
CA PHE A 320 8.11 -7.00 -4.93
C PHE A 320 7.42 -7.87 -5.98
N GLY A 321 8.06 -8.13 -7.13
CA GLY A 321 7.39 -8.70 -8.29
C GLY A 321 6.97 -10.16 -8.13
N LEU A 322 5.83 -10.54 -8.71
CA LEU A 322 5.54 -11.94 -9.05
C LEU A 322 6.52 -12.47 -10.12
N VAL A 323 7.05 -11.57 -10.95
CA VAL A 323 8.01 -11.87 -12.01
C VAL A 323 9.34 -11.15 -11.72
N ALA A 324 10.42 -11.92 -11.59
CA ALA A 324 11.75 -11.38 -11.44
C ALA A 324 12.22 -10.71 -12.74
N VAL A 325 12.96 -9.61 -12.62
CA VAL A 325 13.55 -8.91 -13.77
C VAL A 325 15.07 -8.99 -13.69
N ASP A 326 15.66 -9.70 -14.65
CA ASP A 326 17.10 -9.85 -14.79
C ASP A 326 17.67 -8.64 -15.55
N ARG A 327 18.07 -7.61 -14.81
CA ARG A 327 18.53 -6.35 -15.38
C ARG A 327 19.89 -6.45 -16.06
N ALA A 328 20.70 -7.44 -15.67
CA ALA A 328 21.99 -7.70 -16.30
C ALA A 328 21.86 -8.49 -17.61
N ASN A 329 20.76 -9.22 -17.80
CA ASN A 329 20.52 -10.05 -18.98
C ASN A 329 19.32 -9.56 -19.80
N ASN A 330 19.51 -8.42 -20.50
CA ASN A 330 18.52 -7.86 -21.43
C ASN A 330 17.09 -7.74 -20.86
N LEU A 331 16.96 -7.41 -19.58
CA LEU A 331 15.69 -7.28 -18.87
C LEU A 331 14.83 -8.57 -18.91
N ALA A 332 15.46 -9.76 -18.95
CA ALA A 332 14.75 -11.03 -19.02
C ALA A 332 13.79 -11.21 -17.83
N ARG A 333 12.59 -11.73 -18.11
CA ARG A 333 11.50 -11.87 -17.13
C ARG A 333 11.36 -13.32 -16.70
N LYS A 334 11.46 -13.60 -15.40
CA LYS A 334 11.40 -14.97 -14.85
C LYS A 334 10.27 -15.05 -13.81
N PRO A 335 9.12 -15.68 -14.11
CA PRO A 335 8.04 -15.85 -13.15
C PRO A 335 8.50 -16.63 -11.92
N ARG A 336 8.20 -16.12 -10.72
CA ARG A 336 8.46 -16.81 -9.45
C ARG A 336 7.38 -17.88 -9.18
N PRO A 337 7.62 -18.87 -8.31
CA PRO A 337 6.58 -19.83 -7.90
C PRO A 337 5.24 -19.18 -7.47
N SER A 338 5.30 -18.04 -6.78
CA SER A 338 4.14 -17.24 -6.40
C SER A 338 3.32 -16.70 -7.57
N TYR A 339 3.93 -16.45 -8.74
CA TYR A 339 3.19 -16.08 -9.95
C TYR A 339 2.19 -17.16 -10.34
N TYR A 340 2.62 -18.43 -10.33
CA TYR A 340 1.76 -19.55 -10.69
C TYR A 340 0.67 -19.79 -9.64
N LEU A 341 1.00 -19.63 -8.34
CA LEU A 341 0.00 -19.67 -7.27
C LEU A 341 -1.04 -18.56 -7.46
N PHE A 342 -0.60 -17.32 -7.68
CA PHE A 342 -1.51 -16.18 -7.88
C PHE A 342 -2.37 -16.37 -9.13
N SER A 343 -1.79 -16.85 -10.24
CA SER A 343 -2.51 -17.18 -11.46
C SER A 343 -3.60 -18.25 -11.21
N LYS A 344 -3.28 -19.30 -10.45
CA LYS A 344 -4.25 -20.33 -10.04
C LYS A 344 -5.39 -19.75 -9.21
N VAL A 345 -5.08 -18.88 -8.25
CA VAL A 345 -6.11 -18.23 -7.40
C VAL A 345 -7.01 -17.33 -8.25
N VAL A 346 -6.43 -16.49 -9.11
CA VAL A 346 -7.18 -15.55 -9.98
C VAL A 346 -8.07 -16.30 -10.97
N THR A 347 -7.58 -17.37 -11.60
CA THR A 347 -8.33 -18.13 -12.60
C THR A 347 -9.44 -18.99 -12.00
N THR A 348 -9.24 -19.53 -10.78
CA THR A 348 -10.22 -20.40 -10.13
C THR A 348 -11.16 -19.64 -9.18
N GLY A 349 -10.78 -18.44 -8.74
CA GLY A 349 -11.46 -17.70 -7.68
C GLY A 349 -11.41 -18.39 -6.31
N LYS A 350 -10.48 -19.34 -6.10
CA LYS A 350 -10.44 -20.21 -4.92
C LYS A 350 -9.04 -20.27 -4.29
N ILE A 351 -9.02 -20.41 -2.96
CA ILE A 351 -7.83 -20.76 -2.18
C ILE A 351 -7.98 -22.20 -1.71
N MET A 352 -7.08 -23.08 -2.15
CA MET A 352 -7.11 -24.49 -1.76
C MET A 352 -6.33 -24.72 -0.46
N ARG A 353 -6.85 -25.59 0.41
CA ARG A 353 -6.16 -25.97 1.66
C ARG A 353 -4.75 -26.51 1.38
N GLN A 354 -4.58 -27.32 0.34
CA GLN A 354 -3.28 -27.89 -0.03
C GLN A 354 -2.26 -26.81 -0.41
N ASP A 355 -2.66 -25.79 -1.17
CA ASP A 355 -1.77 -24.69 -1.55
C ASP A 355 -1.33 -23.91 -0.30
N ARG A 356 -2.27 -23.63 0.61
CA ARG A 356 -1.99 -22.99 1.90
C ARG A 356 -1.03 -23.82 2.74
N THR A 357 -1.31 -25.11 2.93
CA THR A 357 -0.45 -26.02 3.71
C THR A 357 0.97 -26.12 3.11
N SER A 358 1.09 -26.22 1.78
CA SER A 358 2.40 -26.28 1.13
C SER A 358 3.19 -24.99 1.32
N ALA A 359 2.56 -23.84 1.09
CA ALA A 359 3.20 -22.53 1.25
C ALA A 359 3.75 -22.32 2.66
N TRP A 360 2.98 -22.71 3.69
CA TRP A 360 3.41 -22.63 5.08
C TRP A 360 4.49 -23.63 5.45
N ARG A 361 4.42 -24.87 4.96
CA ARG A 361 5.44 -25.88 5.20
C ARG A 361 6.80 -25.41 4.70
N GLU A 362 6.86 -24.88 3.47
CA GLU A 362 8.10 -24.38 2.88
C GLU A 362 8.73 -23.24 3.70
N LEU A 363 7.91 -22.28 4.16
CA LEU A 363 8.38 -21.19 5.02
C LEU A 363 8.87 -21.70 6.38
N GLN A 364 8.14 -22.62 7.02
CA GLN A 364 8.52 -23.19 8.32
C GLN A 364 9.81 -24.01 8.23
N GLU A 365 9.98 -24.81 7.17
CA GLU A 365 11.21 -25.54 6.91
C GLU A 365 12.40 -24.59 6.74
N ALA A 366 12.23 -23.48 6.01
CA ALA A 366 13.26 -22.46 5.87
C ALA A 366 13.63 -21.79 7.21
N ALA A 367 12.64 -21.50 8.06
CA ALA A 367 12.86 -20.96 9.40
C ALA A 367 13.59 -21.95 10.33
N ILE A 368 13.21 -23.23 10.31
CA ILE A 368 13.86 -24.30 11.09
C ILE A 368 15.32 -24.48 10.64
N GLN A 369 15.56 -24.43 9.33
CA GLN A 369 16.90 -24.52 8.74
C GLN A 369 17.72 -23.23 8.89
N LYS A 370 17.16 -22.18 9.52
CA LYS A 370 17.80 -20.87 9.69
C LYS A 370 18.30 -20.28 8.37
N LYS A 371 17.56 -20.49 7.27
CA LYS A 371 17.87 -19.82 6.00
C LYS A 371 17.81 -18.31 6.19
N THR A 372 18.65 -17.59 5.45
CA THR A 372 18.66 -16.13 5.47
C THR A 372 17.98 -15.57 4.23
N ARG A 373 17.64 -14.29 4.31
CA ARG A 373 17.15 -13.47 3.20
C ARG A 373 17.69 -12.04 3.32
N PRO A 374 17.71 -11.30 2.20
CA PRO A 374 18.06 -9.88 2.21
C PRO A 374 17.14 -9.04 3.10
N PHE A 375 17.70 -8.01 3.73
CA PHE A 375 16.99 -6.98 4.46
C PHE A 375 17.61 -5.62 4.19
N TYR A 376 16.84 -4.72 3.59
CA TYR A 376 17.33 -3.44 3.06
C TYR A 376 17.03 -2.24 3.98
N ARG A 377 16.69 -2.45 5.26
CA ARG A 377 16.50 -1.36 6.21
C ARG A 377 17.66 -1.27 7.19
N GLU A 378 18.22 -0.08 7.32
CA GLU A 378 19.17 0.22 8.38
C GLU A 378 18.45 0.27 9.73
N ILE A 379 19.09 -0.30 10.75
CA ILE A 379 18.58 -0.35 12.13
C ILE A 379 19.61 0.33 13.04
N ASP A 380 19.20 1.37 13.78
CA ASP A 380 20.07 2.03 14.74
C ASP A 380 20.38 1.15 15.98
N LYS A 381 21.30 1.60 16.83
CA LYS A 381 21.65 0.92 18.10
C LYS A 381 20.47 0.75 19.07
N HIS A 382 19.39 1.50 18.87
CA HIS A 382 18.16 1.45 19.63
C HIS A 382 17.07 0.63 18.93
N GLY A 383 17.38 -0.05 17.82
CA GLY A 383 16.46 -0.88 17.04
C GLY A 383 15.47 -0.11 16.17
N ARG A 384 15.68 1.18 15.91
CA ARG A 384 14.79 1.98 15.05
C ARG A 384 15.19 1.85 13.59
N MET A 385 14.19 1.73 12.71
CA MET A 385 14.39 1.65 11.27
C MET A 385 14.43 3.05 10.67
N TYR A 386 15.41 3.30 9.80
CA TYR A 386 15.48 4.53 9.01
C TYR A 386 14.55 4.47 7.79
N ALA A 387 14.12 5.64 7.30
CA ALA A 387 13.30 5.75 6.10
C ALA A 387 14.07 5.41 4.81
N GLY A 388 15.40 5.58 4.80
CA GLY A 388 16.26 5.20 3.70
C GLY A 388 16.56 3.70 3.67
N GLY A 389 16.84 3.18 2.47
CA GLY A 389 17.30 1.82 2.26
C GLY A 389 18.81 1.67 2.43
N LEU A 390 19.28 0.42 2.46
CA LEU A 390 20.69 0.08 2.42
C LEU A 390 21.15 -0.21 0.98
N ASP A 391 22.32 0.30 0.58
CA ASP A 391 22.94 -0.07 -0.71
C ASP A 391 23.28 -1.56 -0.79
N ARG A 392 23.58 -2.18 0.36
CA ARG A 392 23.84 -3.62 0.50
C ARG A 392 22.96 -4.18 1.60
N PRO A 393 22.23 -5.29 1.34
CA PRO A 393 21.34 -5.85 2.34
C PRO A 393 22.12 -6.44 3.52
N ILE A 394 21.46 -6.47 4.68
CA ILE A 394 21.85 -7.31 5.80
C ILE A 394 21.12 -8.64 5.67
N GLU A 395 21.81 -9.74 5.88
CA GLU A 395 21.18 -11.07 5.88
C GLU A 395 20.42 -11.31 7.18
N ARG A 396 19.14 -11.65 7.07
CA ARG A 396 18.27 -11.95 8.20
C ARG A 396 17.67 -13.34 8.08
N THR A 397 17.61 -14.09 9.18
CA THR A 397 16.95 -15.39 9.21
C THR A 397 15.42 -15.27 9.17
N PHE A 398 14.76 -16.24 8.54
CA PHE A 398 13.30 -16.39 8.69
C PHE A 398 12.90 -16.61 10.16
N VAL A 399 11.74 -16.10 10.54
CA VAL A 399 11.26 -16.19 11.91
C VAL A 399 10.32 -17.39 12.04
N LEU A 400 10.54 -18.23 13.04
CA LEU A 400 9.61 -19.32 13.36
C LEU A 400 8.38 -18.76 14.10
N ARG A 401 7.49 -18.10 13.36
CA ARG A 401 6.25 -17.52 13.88
C ARG A 401 5.07 -17.87 12.98
N ASP A 402 3.96 -18.24 13.61
CA ASP A 402 2.71 -18.44 12.92
C ASP A 402 1.95 -17.12 12.79
N TRP A 403 1.96 -16.57 11.58
CA TRP A 403 1.22 -15.36 11.24
C TRP A 403 0.03 -15.64 10.33
N ARG A 404 -0.47 -16.89 10.30
CA ARG A 404 -1.73 -17.22 9.64
C ARG A 404 -2.85 -16.30 10.12
N PHE A 405 -3.69 -15.88 9.19
CA PHE A 405 -4.84 -15.03 9.50
C PHE A 405 -5.71 -15.69 10.57
N GLY A 406 -6.01 -14.96 11.64
CA GLY A 406 -6.80 -15.44 12.79
C GLY A 406 -6.03 -16.27 13.82
N HIS A 407 -4.75 -16.57 13.58
CA HIS A 407 -3.87 -17.27 14.53
C HIS A 407 -2.77 -16.38 15.12
N TYR A 408 -2.56 -15.18 14.56
CA TYR A 408 -1.50 -14.29 15.02
C TYR A 408 -1.74 -13.84 16.46
N GLU A 409 -0.86 -14.27 17.38
CA GLU A 409 -0.84 -13.77 18.76
C GLU A 409 0.09 -12.56 18.88
N MET A 410 -0.49 -11.41 19.21
CA MET A 410 0.28 -10.20 19.52
C MET A 410 1.00 -10.36 20.86
N GLU A 411 2.31 -10.13 20.90
CA GLU A 411 3.11 -10.23 22.13
C GLU A 411 2.86 -9.07 23.13
N GLY A 412 1.89 -8.20 22.88
CA GLY A 412 1.62 -6.98 23.65
C GLY A 412 2.73 -5.93 23.53
N LEU A 413 2.77 -4.97 24.47
CA LEU A 413 3.77 -3.91 24.54
C LEU A 413 5.16 -4.46 24.88
N GLN A 414 6.18 -4.16 24.09
CA GLN A 414 7.53 -4.74 24.19
C GLN A 414 8.49 -3.98 25.11
N ASP A 415 8.04 -2.92 25.77
CA ASP A 415 8.88 -2.18 26.74
C ASP A 415 9.24 -3.04 27.97
N PRO A 416 10.38 -2.76 28.65
CA PRO A 416 10.86 -3.57 29.76
C PRO A 416 9.84 -3.75 30.89
N LEU A 417 9.08 -2.71 31.24
CA LEU A 417 8.08 -2.77 32.30
C LEU A 417 6.92 -3.68 31.90
N SER A 418 6.38 -3.49 30.69
CA SER A 418 5.31 -4.33 30.17
C SER A 418 5.73 -5.80 30.04
N ARG A 419 6.97 -6.07 29.62
CA ARG A 419 7.54 -7.43 29.58
C ARG A 419 7.68 -8.02 30.97
N PHE A 420 8.18 -7.25 31.94
CA PHE A 420 8.30 -7.68 33.33
C PHE A 420 6.93 -8.00 33.93
N VAL A 421 5.95 -7.11 33.79
CA VAL A 421 4.57 -7.32 34.27
C VAL A 421 3.97 -8.57 33.64
N ARG A 422 4.11 -8.80 32.34
CA ARG A 422 3.63 -10.04 31.69
C ARG A 422 4.35 -11.28 32.20
N CYS A 423 5.65 -11.19 32.48
CA CYS A 423 6.40 -12.31 33.05
C CYS A 423 5.87 -12.67 34.45
N VAL A 424 5.66 -11.67 35.30
CA VAL A 424 5.15 -11.84 36.67
C VAL A 424 3.68 -12.30 36.69
N MET A 425 2.85 -11.78 35.78
CA MET A 425 1.41 -12.05 35.71
C MET A 425 1.06 -13.30 34.89
N ARG A 426 2.03 -13.97 34.26
CA ARG A 426 1.78 -15.22 33.53
C ARG A 426 1.49 -16.34 34.53
N PRO A 427 0.30 -16.97 34.52
CA PRO A 427 0.11 -18.21 35.25
C PRO A 427 1.05 -19.28 34.67
N PHE A 428 1.54 -20.19 35.52
CA PHE A 428 2.42 -21.30 35.15
C PHE A 428 2.03 -21.95 33.81
N PRO A 429 3.00 -22.35 32.97
CA PRO A 429 2.74 -22.74 31.59
C PRO A 429 1.79 -23.94 31.52
N ARG A 430 0.59 -23.73 30.97
CA ARG A 430 -0.26 -24.84 30.51
C ARG A 430 0.20 -25.28 29.11
N ARG A 431 0.86 -26.45 29.10
CA ARG A 431 1.21 -27.35 27.98
C ARG A 431 2.10 -26.78 26.86
N LYS A 432 3.12 -27.58 26.52
CA LYS A 432 3.86 -27.50 25.24
C LYS A 432 2.85 -27.48 24.10
N ILE A 433 2.97 -26.50 23.21
CA ILE A 433 2.29 -26.51 21.91
C ILE A 433 2.81 -27.73 21.16
N HIS A 434 1.97 -28.76 21.02
CA HIS A 434 2.15 -29.74 19.96
C HIS A 434 1.87 -29.01 18.64
N TYR A 435 2.84 -29.00 17.73
CA TYR A 435 2.55 -28.76 16.32
C TYR A 435 1.60 -29.90 15.91
N ILE A 436 0.33 -29.58 15.75
CA ILE A 436 -0.66 -30.53 15.22
C ILE A 436 -0.28 -30.72 13.74
N GLU A 437 0.25 -31.89 13.41
CA GLU A 437 0.03 -32.46 12.09
C GLU A 437 -1.49 -32.52 11.93
N ASP A 438 -2.02 -31.66 11.07
CA ASP A 438 -3.45 -31.62 10.73
C ASP A 438 -3.84 -32.97 10.11
N ASP A 439 -4.28 -33.89 10.96
CA ASP A 439 -5.00 -35.08 10.54
C ASP A 439 -6.26 -34.65 9.76
N ALA A 440 -6.53 -35.43 8.72
CA ALA A 440 -7.54 -35.19 7.71
C ALA A 440 -8.94 -34.98 8.30
N ILE A 441 -9.39 -33.72 8.34
CA ILE A 441 -10.82 -33.39 8.47
C ILE A 441 -11.32 -32.91 7.11
N SER A 442 -12.06 -33.80 6.44
CA SER A 442 -12.84 -33.52 5.23
C SER A 442 -14.10 -32.74 5.60
N TYR A 443 -14.29 -31.56 5.04
CA TYR A 443 -15.62 -30.94 4.98
C TYR A 443 -16.20 -31.18 3.59
N SER A 444 -17.21 -32.05 3.51
CA SER A 444 -18.01 -32.20 2.28
C SER A 444 -18.95 -31.01 2.17
N ILE A 445 -18.86 -30.28 1.07
CA ILE A 445 -19.91 -29.33 0.67
C ILE A 445 -20.84 -30.14 -0.23
N SER A 446 -21.99 -30.54 0.30
CA SER A 446 -23.10 -31.06 -0.52
C SER A 446 -23.78 -29.88 -1.21
N SER A 447 -23.74 -29.94 -2.55
CA SER A 447 -24.58 -29.32 -3.60
C SER A 447 -25.46 -28.13 -3.24
#